data_AF-A0A3P6QCF9-F1
#
_entry.id   AF-A0A3P6QCF9-F1
#
_cell.length_a   1.000
_cell.length_b   1.000
_cell.length_c   1.000
_cell.angle_alpha   90.00
_cell.angle_beta   90.00
_cell.angle_gamma   90.00
#
_symmetry.space_group_name_H-M   'P 1'
#
loop_
_entity.id
_entity.type
_entity.pdbx_description
1 polymer ?
#
loop_
_entity_poly.entity_id
_entity_poly.type
_entity_poly.pdbx_seq_one_letter_code
_entity_poly.pdbx_strand_id
1 'polypeptide(L)'
;MFQGELEHQLLQANPILEAFGNSKTVKNDNSSRFGKFIRINFDMSGYISGANIEFYLLEKSRTLRQAPDERSFHIFYQFLRGTSPAEKMNYLLEDIDKYRFLVNGNITLPNVDDAQEFQSTLKSMRIMGFAEDEITSVLRVVSATILMGNFEFTQEKKSDQAILPDDRVIQKVCHLLGLPVIELTKAFLRPRIKVGREFVNKAQNKEQAEFAVEAIAKASYERMFKWLVNRINKSLDRTRRQGASFIGILDIAGFEIFELNSFEQLCINFTNEKLQQLFNNTMFIMEQEEYQRE
;
A
#
# COMPACT_ATOMS: atom_id res chain seq x y z
N MET A 1 -26.74 19.23 -11.72
CA MET A 1 -26.10 18.14 -10.95
C MET A 1 -26.37 16.87 -11.71
N PHE A 2 -25.34 16.21 -12.23
CA PHE A 2 -25.51 14.97 -12.99
C PHE A 2 -25.76 13.82 -12.00
N GLN A 3 -26.95 13.25 -12.05
CA GLN A 3 -27.30 11.98 -11.42
C GLN A 3 -26.32 10.91 -11.98
N GLY A 4 -25.53 10.23 -11.12
CA GLY A 4 -24.57 9.20 -11.53
C GLY A 4 -23.08 9.51 -11.30
N GLU A 5 -22.69 10.74 -10.98
CA GLU A 5 -21.27 11.09 -10.84
C GLU A 5 -20.61 10.45 -9.60
N LEU A 6 -21.35 10.37 -8.48
CA LEU A 6 -20.85 9.78 -7.24
C LEU A 6 -20.77 8.24 -7.34
N GLU A 7 -21.78 7.62 -7.96
CA GLU A 7 -21.83 6.19 -8.22
C GLU A 7 -20.68 5.77 -9.14
N HIS A 8 -20.44 6.54 -10.19
CA HIS A 8 -19.31 6.31 -11.09
C HIS A 8 -17.97 6.46 -10.35
N GLN A 9 -17.81 7.50 -9.52
CA GLN A 9 -16.60 7.68 -8.70
C GLN A 9 -16.39 6.53 -7.71
N LEU A 10 -17.45 6.04 -7.07
CA LEU A 10 -17.36 4.89 -6.16
C LEU A 10 -16.80 3.65 -6.89
N LEU A 11 -17.23 3.40 -8.12
CA LEU A 11 -16.70 2.31 -8.96
C LEU A 11 -15.23 2.53 -9.34
N GLN A 12 -14.80 3.77 -9.54
CA GLN A 12 -13.40 4.10 -9.87
C GLN A 12 -12.45 4.04 -8.67
N ALA A 13 -12.95 4.03 -7.43
CA ALA A 13 -12.10 3.89 -6.25
C ALA A 13 -11.46 2.49 -6.18
N ASN A 14 -12.17 1.42 -6.57
CA ASN A 14 -11.67 0.06 -6.46
C ASN A 14 -10.42 -0.20 -7.31
N PRO A 15 -10.35 0.14 -8.62
CA PRO A 15 -9.12 -0.04 -9.41
C PRO A 15 -7.88 0.61 -8.79
N ILE A 16 -8.04 1.77 -8.15
CA ILE A 16 -6.94 2.46 -7.46
C ILE A 16 -6.54 1.66 -6.22
N LEU A 17 -7.51 1.26 -5.39
CA LEU A 17 -7.22 0.49 -4.18
C LEU A 17 -6.62 -0.89 -4.49
N GLU A 18 -7.07 -1.55 -5.55
CA GLU A 18 -6.56 -2.85 -5.99
C GLU A 18 -5.13 -2.72 -6.53
N ALA A 19 -4.84 -1.71 -7.36
CA ALA A 19 -3.47 -1.49 -7.84
C ALA A 19 -2.47 -1.36 -6.69
N PHE A 20 -2.80 -0.60 -5.64
CA PHE A 20 -1.88 -0.32 -4.53
C PHE A 20 -2.00 -1.28 -3.34
N GLY A 21 -3.08 -2.04 -3.23
CA GLY A 21 -3.40 -2.85 -2.06
C GLY A 21 -3.54 -4.34 -2.35
N ASN A 22 -3.63 -4.76 -3.62
CA ASN A 22 -3.73 -6.16 -3.98
C ASN A 22 -2.41 -6.72 -4.51
N SER A 23 -2.28 -8.03 -4.42
CA SER A 23 -1.13 -8.78 -4.92
C SER A 23 -1.53 -10.17 -5.39
N LYS A 24 -0.66 -10.80 -6.18
CA LYS A 24 -0.75 -12.22 -6.51
C LYS A 24 -0.23 -13.07 -5.35
N THR A 25 -1.04 -14.01 -4.88
CA THR A 25 -0.64 -15.10 -3.97
C THR A 25 -0.61 -16.44 -4.72
N VAL A 26 -0.28 -17.52 -4.02
CA VAL A 26 -0.35 -18.88 -4.58
C VAL A 26 -1.80 -19.28 -4.95
N LYS A 27 -2.79 -18.82 -4.18
CA LYS A 27 -4.20 -19.24 -4.32
C LYS A 27 -5.08 -18.24 -5.04
N ASN A 28 -4.68 -16.97 -5.11
CA ASN A 28 -5.49 -15.90 -5.68
C ASN A 28 -4.60 -14.88 -6.39
N ASP A 29 -4.86 -14.67 -7.67
CA ASP A 29 -4.09 -13.79 -8.55
C ASP A 29 -4.31 -12.29 -8.30
N ASN A 30 -5.44 -11.89 -7.70
CA ASN A 30 -5.79 -10.50 -7.36
C ASN A 30 -6.30 -10.44 -5.91
N SER A 31 -5.42 -10.75 -4.97
CA SER A 31 -5.80 -10.88 -3.57
C SER A 31 -5.60 -9.59 -2.79
N SER A 32 -6.66 -9.06 -2.19
CA SER A 32 -6.61 -7.91 -1.27
C SER A 32 -5.69 -8.19 -0.10
N ARG A 33 -4.66 -7.36 0.08
CA ARG A 33 -3.67 -7.45 1.17
C ARG A 33 -3.88 -6.37 2.23
N PHE A 34 -5.13 -5.94 2.35
CA PHE A 34 -5.64 -5.01 3.34
C PHE A 34 -7.13 -5.31 3.56
N GLY A 35 -7.66 -4.98 4.74
CA GLY A 35 -9.08 -4.92 4.98
C GLY A 35 -9.66 -3.58 4.56
N LYS A 36 -10.87 -3.59 4.00
CA LYS A 36 -11.59 -2.43 3.47
C LYS A 36 -13.00 -2.41 4.06
N PHE A 37 -13.39 -1.31 4.67
CA PHE A 37 -14.76 -1.07 5.09
C PHE A 37 -15.31 0.15 4.35
N ILE A 38 -16.29 -0.07 3.48
CA ILE A 38 -16.95 0.98 2.70
C ILE A 38 -18.27 1.31 3.38
N ARG A 39 -18.39 2.55 3.84
CA ARG A 39 -19.62 3.11 4.37
C ARG A 39 -20.30 3.95 3.29
N ILE A 40 -21.46 3.51 2.80
CA ILE A 40 -22.30 4.25 1.86
C ILE A 40 -23.42 4.93 2.65
N ASN A 41 -23.50 6.25 2.60
CA ASN A 41 -24.48 7.04 3.35
C ASN A 41 -25.69 7.37 2.47
N PHE A 42 -26.88 7.30 3.03
CA PHE A 42 -28.14 7.63 2.35
C PHE A 42 -28.83 8.82 3.00
N ASP A 43 -29.48 9.65 2.19
CA ASP A 43 -30.34 10.72 2.68
C ASP A 43 -31.73 10.20 3.10
N MET A 44 -32.59 11.07 3.62
CA MET A 44 -33.95 10.70 4.04
C MET A 44 -34.84 10.22 2.88
N SER A 45 -34.45 10.47 1.63
CA SER A 45 -35.15 10.03 0.42
C SER A 45 -34.62 8.70 -0.12
N GLY A 46 -33.58 8.13 0.50
CA GLY A 46 -32.96 6.88 0.09
C GLY A 46 -31.94 7.01 -1.05
N TYR A 47 -31.50 8.22 -1.41
CA TYR A 47 -30.45 8.43 -2.40
C TYR A 47 -29.06 8.41 -1.76
N ILE A 48 -28.05 7.96 -2.52
CA ILE A 48 -26.66 7.98 -2.07
C ILE A 48 -26.22 9.43 -1.89
N SER A 49 -25.83 9.76 -0.65
CA SER A 49 -25.41 11.09 -0.23
C SER A 49 -23.89 11.20 -0.07
N GLY A 50 -23.17 10.09 0.01
CA GLY A 50 -21.71 10.08 0.14
C GLY A 50 -21.19 8.69 0.46
N ALA A 51 -19.87 8.53 0.40
CA ALA A 51 -19.22 7.31 0.84
C ALA A 51 -17.90 7.60 1.57
N ASN A 52 -17.53 6.72 2.48
CA ASN A 52 -16.25 6.75 3.18
C ASN A 52 -15.64 5.35 3.20
N ILE A 53 -14.34 5.28 2.92
CA ILE A 53 -13.57 4.03 2.91
C ILE A 53 -12.59 4.08 4.06
N GLU A 54 -12.68 3.10 4.95
CA GLU A 54 -11.65 2.83 5.96
C GLU A 54 -10.85 1.61 5.52
N PHE A 55 -9.54 1.63 5.79
CA PHE A 55 -8.68 0.49 5.54
C PHE A 55 -8.00 0.03 6.83
N TYR A 56 -7.72 -1.27 6.90
CA TYR A 56 -7.07 -1.91 8.03
C TYR A 56 -5.97 -2.84 7.55
N LEU A 57 -4.89 -2.96 8.33
CA LEU A 57 -3.86 -4.00 8.17
C LEU A 57 -3.34 -4.18 6.73
N LEU A 58 -2.80 -3.11 6.12
CA LEU A 58 -2.04 -3.27 4.89
C LEU A 58 -0.81 -4.15 5.17
N GLU A 59 -0.65 -5.25 4.44
CA GLU A 59 0.48 -6.19 4.52
C GLU A 59 1.77 -5.57 3.95
N LYS A 60 2.27 -4.51 4.60
CA LYS A 60 3.42 -3.71 4.14
C LYS A 60 4.71 -4.51 4.01
N SER A 61 4.84 -5.64 4.70
CA SER A 61 5.98 -6.58 4.53
C SER A 61 6.13 -7.03 3.08
N ARG A 62 5.02 -7.14 2.34
CA ARG A 62 4.96 -7.53 0.93
C ARG A 62 5.63 -6.54 -0.02
N THR A 63 5.81 -5.29 0.40
CA THR A 63 6.63 -4.31 -0.33
C THR A 63 8.07 -4.75 -0.47
N LEU A 64 8.59 -5.54 0.48
CA LEU A 64 10.01 -5.90 0.56
C LEU A 64 10.31 -7.33 0.14
N ARG A 65 9.42 -8.25 0.53
CA ARG A 65 9.66 -9.70 0.42
C ARG A 65 8.35 -10.39 0.07
N GLN A 66 8.44 -11.42 -0.75
CA GLN A 66 7.30 -12.22 -1.18
C GLN A 66 7.65 -13.70 -1.03
N ALA A 67 6.66 -14.54 -0.69
CA ALA A 67 6.85 -15.98 -0.71
C ALA A 67 7.08 -16.47 -2.16
N PRO A 68 7.64 -17.68 -2.37
CA PRO A 68 7.79 -18.24 -3.71
C PRO A 68 6.49 -18.17 -4.51
N ASP A 69 6.58 -17.86 -5.80
CA ASP A 69 5.47 -17.72 -6.75
C ASP A 69 4.45 -16.61 -6.44
N GLU A 70 4.73 -15.73 -5.48
CA GLU A 70 3.91 -14.55 -5.16
C GLU A 70 4.48 -13.26 -5.75
N ARG A 71 3.61 -12.30 -6.08
CA ARG A 71 4.01 -10.95 -6.49
C ARG A 71 4.01 -9.98 -5.31
N SER A 72 4.73 -8.88 -5.46
CA SER A 72 4.48 -7.68 -4.64
C SER A 72 3.15 -7.02 -5.07
N PHE A 73 2.86 -5.81 -4.57
CA PHE A 73 1.67 -5.06 -4.96
C PHE A 73 1.62 -4.81 -6.48
N HIS A 74 0.43 -4.90 -7.07
CA HIS A 74 0.25 -4.81 -8.53
C HIS A 74 0.84 -3.54 -9.14
N ILE A 75 0.74 -2.41 -8.42
CA ILE A 75 1.23 -1.11 -8.87
C ILE A 75 2.71 -1.14 -9.28
N PHE A 76 3.56 -1.95 -8.64
CA PHE A 76 4.97 -2.02 -9.03
C PHE A 76 5.14 -2.59 -10.44
N TYR A 77 4.41 -3.65 -10.77
CA TYR A 77 4.47 -4.31 -12.09
C TYR A 77 3.78 -3.46 -13.16
N GLN A 78 2.61 -2.92 -12.82
CA GLN A 78 1.87 -1.99 -13.65
C GLN A 78 2.73 -0.76 -14.01
N PHE A 79 3.39 -0.17 -13.02
CA PHE A 79 4.22 1.01 -13.22
C PHE A 79 5.47 0.73 -14.07
N LEU A 80 6.15 -0.40 -13.84
CA LEU A 80 7.36 -0.75 -14.59
C LEU A 80 7.08 -1.14 -16.06
N ARG A 81 5.91 -1.72 -16.33
CA ARG A 81 5.49 -2.13 -17.68
C ARG A 81 4.70 -1.06 -18.44
N GLY A 82 3.88 -0.30 -17.74
CA GLY A 82 2.97 0.69 -18.32
C GLY A 82 3.56 2.08 -18.55
N THR A 83 4.78 2.35 -18.05
CA THR A 83 5.48 3.62 -18.28
C THR A 83 6.16 3.65 -19.64
N SER A 84 6.00 4.78 -20.33
CA SER A 84 6.73 5.08 -21.57
C SER A 84 8.24 5.24 -21.31
N PRO A 85 9.10 5.12 -22.33
CA PRO A 85 10.54 5.31 -22.18
C PRO A 85 10.93 6.67 -21.58
N ALA A 86 10.18 7.73 -21.91
CA ALA A 86 10.40 9.07 -21.35
C ALA A 86 10.02 9.12 -19.86
N GLU A 87 8.90 8.51 -19.47
CA GLU A 87 8.49 8.42 -18.06
C GLU A 87 9.47 7.59 -17.24
N LYS A 88 10.00 6.49 -17.80
CA LYS A 88 11.03 5.69 -17.13
C LYS A 88 12.26 6.53 -16.76
N MET A 89 12.70 7.43 -17.64
CA MET A 89 13.77 8.37 -17.32
C MET A 89 13.37 9.34 -16.20
N ASN A 90 12.16 9.89 -16.24
CA ASN A 90 11.68 10.84 -15.24
C ASN A 90 11.53 10.22 -13.83
N TYR A 91 11.11 8.95 -13.77
CA TYR A 91 10.94 8.22 -12.52
C TYR A 91 12.17 7.37 -12.14
N LEU A 92 13.26 7.47 -12.91
CA LEU A 92 14.52 6.73 -12.68
C LEU A 92 14.30 5.21 -12.58
N LEU A 93 13.41 4.69 -13.42
CA LEU A 93 13.02 3.28 -13.44
C LEU A 93 14.05 2.42 -14.21
N GLU A 94 14.19 1.19 -13.75
CA GLU A 94 15.02 0.14 -14.35
C GLU A 94 14.12 -1.07 -14.69
N ASP A 95 14.71 -2.11 -15.27
CA ASP A 95 13.97 -3.35 -15.54
C ASP A 95 13.60 -4.07 -14.23
N ILE A 96 12.51 -4.84 -14.24
CA ILE A 96 11.96 -5.52 -13.04
C ILE A 96 13.03 -6.31 -12.28
N ASP A 97 13.91 -7.01 -12.99
CA ASP A 97 14.93 -7.88 -12.41
C ASP A 97 16.07 -7.11 -11.70
N LYS A 98 16.07 -5.77 -11.78
CA LYS A 98 17.04 -4.90 -11.10
C LYS A 98 16.61 -4.52 -9.70
N TYR A 99 15.40 -4.86 -9.25
CA TYR A 99 14.87 -4.45 -7.95
C TYR A 99 14.93 -5.57 -6.92
N ARG A 100 15.75 -5.43 -5.88
CA ARG A 100 15.92 -6.43 -4.81
C ARG A 100 14.63 -6.72 -4.02
N PHE A 101 13.73 -5.74 -3.94
CA PHE A 101 12.42 -5.90 -3.27
C PHE A 101 11.38 -6.66 -4.11
N LEU A 102 11.63 -6.89 -5.40
CA LEU A 102 10.82 -7.75 -6.26
C LEU A 102 11.48 -9.13 -6.34
N VAL A 103 11.39 -9.88 -5.23
CA VAL A 103 12.21 -11.08 -4.97
C VAL A 103 12.04 -12.17 -6.03
N ASN A 104 10.82 -12.34 -6.54
CA ASN A 104 10.51 -13.34 -7.56
C ASN A 104 10.54 -12.78 -8.99
N GLY A 105 11.07 -11.57 -9.17
CA GLY A 105 11.17 -10.90 -10.46
C GLY A 105 9.82 -10.77 -11.16
N ASN A 106 9.84 -10.99 -12.47
CA ASN A 106 8.72 -10.72 -13.37
C ASN A 106 7.73 -11.89 -13.51
N ILE A 107 7.09 -12.31 -12.42
CA ILE A 107 5.92 -13.21 -12.49
C ILE A 107 4.84 -12.52 -13.31
N THR A 108 4.10 -13.23 -14.18
CA THR A 108 2.95 -12.71 -14.94
C THR A 108 1.62 -13.20 -14.38
N LEU A 109 0.55 -12.43 -14.56
CA LEU A 109 -0.82 -12.85 -14.24
C LEU A 109 -1.53 -13.38 -15.50
N PRO A 110 -2.32 -14.46 -15.40
CA PRO A 110 -3.08 -14.96 -16.53
C PRO A 110 -4.16 -13.94 -16.94
N ASN A 111 -4.21 -13.62 -18.24
CA ASN A 111 -5.19 -12.70 -18.84
C ASN A 111 -5.16 -11.26 -18.32
N VAL A 112 -4.07 -10.81 -17.69
CA VAL A 112 -3.91 -9.43 -17.23
C VAL A 112 -2.70 -8.80 -17.90
N ASP A 113 -2.90 -7.66 -18.56
CA ASP A 113 -1.83 -6.83 -19.08
C ASP A 113 -1.52 -5.70 -18.09
N ASP A 114 -0.40 -5.83 -17.36
CA ASP A 114 0.05 -4.84 -16.38
C ASP A 114 0.18 -3.42 -16.99
N ALA A 115 0.54 -3.30 -18.28
CA ALA A 115 0.67 -1.99 -18.93
C ALA A 115 -0.70 -1.34 -19.19
N GLN A 116 -1.69 -2.15 -19.60
CA GLN A 116 -3.06 -1.68 -19.76
C GLN A 116 -3.68 -1.33 -18.40
N GLU A 117 -3.47 -2.17 -17.39
CA GLU A 117 -3.94 -1.92 -16.02
C GLU A 117 -3.37 -0.62 -15.45
N PHE A 118 -2.09 -0.32 -15.70
CA PHE A 118 -1.51 0.96 -15.31
C PHE A 118 -2.27 2.16 -15.88
N GLN A 119 -2.59 2.12 -17.18
CA GLN A 119 -3.36 3.19 -17.83
C GLN A 119 -4.78 3.28 -17.27
N SER A 120 -5.41 2.14 -16.96
CA SER A 120 -6.70 2.09 -16.27
C SER A 120 -6.61 2.74 -14.89
N THR A 121 -5.60 2.42 -14.07
CA THR A 121 -5.39 3.03 -12.76
C THR A 121 -5.21 4.54 -12.85
N LEU A 122 -4.37 5.04 -13.77
CA LEU A 122 -4.19 6.49 -13.98
C LEU A 122 -5.49 7.17 -14.41
N LYS A 123 -6.26 6.55 -15.29
CA LYS A 123 -7.59 7.05 -15.70
C LYS A 123 -8.54 7.12 -14.51
N SER A 124 -8.59 6.09 -13.68
CA SER A 124 -9.42 6.08 -12.46
C SER A 124 -9.00 7.18 -11.48
N MET A 125 -7.69 7.41 -11.28
CA MET A 125 -7.20 8.52 -10.45
C MET A 125 -7.68 9.88 -10.98
N ARG A 126 -7.62 10.11 -12.29
CA ARG A 126 -8.12 11.35 -12.91
C ARG A 126 -9.63 11.53 -12.76
N ILE A 127 -10.42 10.46 -12.93
CA ILE A 127 -11.88 10.51 -12.72
C ILE A 127 -12.22 10.79 -11.24
N MET A 128 -11.40 10.27 -10.33
CA MET A 128 -11.46 10.57 -8.89
C MET A 128 -10.94 11.98 -8.57
N GLY A 129 -10.58 12.77 -9.58
CA GLY A 129 -10.21 14.17 -9.45
C GLY A 129 -8.81 14.38 -8.89
N PHE A 130 -7.91 13.39 -8.94
CA PHE A 130 -6.50 13.58 -8.61
C PHE A 130 -5.86 14.54 -9.61
N ALA A 131 -5.10 15.50 -9.12
CA ALA A 131 -4.31 16.38 -9.97
C ALA A 131 -3.05 15.66 -10.49
N GLU A 132 -2.51 16.07 -11.63
CA GLU A 132 -1.37 15.38 -12.25
C GLU A 132 -0.10 15.44 -11.38
N ASP A 133 0.07 16.49 -10.57
CA ASP A 133 1.15 16.62 -9.59
C ASP A 133 0.97 15.65 -8.41
N GLU A 134 -0.28 15.42 -7.97
CA GLU A 134 -0.63 14.42 -6.97
C GLU A 134 -0.29 13.01 -7.48
N ILE A 135 -0.71 12.68 -8.71
CA ILE A 135 -0.40 11.40 -9.37
C ILE A 135 1.12 11.23 -9.49
N THR A 136 1.81 12.26 -9.99
CA THR A 136 3.27 12.25 -10.13
C THR A 136 3.98 12.03 -8.80
N SER A 137 3.49 12.66 -7.73
CA SER A 137 4.06 12.52 -6.38
C SER A 137 3.88 11.11 -5.83
N VAL A 138 2.71 10.50 -6.03
CA VAL A 138 2.47 9.10 -5.67
C VAL A 138 3.45 8.18 -6.39
N LEU A 139 3.57 8.32 -7.72
CA LEU A 139 4.47 7.50 -8.53
C LEU A 139 5.96 7.70 -8.18
N ARG A 140 6.36 8.91 -7.78
CA ARG A 140 7.72 9.17 -7.24
C ARG A 140 7.97 8.38 -5.95
N VAL A 141 6.98 8.30 -5.05
CA VAL A 141 7.10 7.49 -3.83
C VAL A 141 7.18 6.01 -4.17
N VAL A 142 6.34 5.51 -5.10
CA VAL A 142 6.41 4.12 -5.58
C VAL A 142 7.80 3.78 -6.12
N SER A 143 8.36 4.63 -6.98
CA SER A 143 9.72 4.46 -7.52
C SER A 143 10.79 4.48 -6.42
N ALA A 144 10.73 5.47 -5.53
CA ALA A 144 11.68 5.60 -4.44
C ALA A 144 11.65 4.38 -3.50
N THR A 145 10.45 3.85 -3.21
CA THR A 145 10.28 2.66 -2.37
C THR A 145 10.98 1.42 -2.94
N ILE A 146 10.85 1.14 -4.25
CA ILE A 146 11.54 -0.01 -4.85
C ILE A 146 13.05 0.22 -4.99
N LEU A 147 13.48 1.45 -5.28
CA LEU A 147 14.90 1.82 -5.36
C LEU A 147 15.62 1.71 -4.02
N MET A 148 14.95 1.99 -2.89
CA MET A 148 15.52 1.81 -1.55
C MET A 148 16.03 0.37 -1.32
N GLY A 149 15.39 -0.63 -1.94
CA GLY A 149 15.85 -2.02 -1.85
C GLY A 149 17.22 -2.28 -2.46
N ASN A 150 17.69 -1.39 -3.33
CA ASN A 150 18.97 -1.49 -4.01
C ASN A 150 20.11 -0.76 -3.28
N PHE A 151 19.89 -0.28 -2.06
CA PHE A 151 20.99 0.24 -1.25
C PHE A 151 21.91 -0.89 -0.81
N GLU A 152 23.19 -0.77 -1.13
CA GLU A 152 24.20 -1.78 -0.82
C GLU A 152 25.15 -1.30 0.27
N PHE A 153 24.91 -1.73 1.51
CA PHE A 153 25.82 -1.44 2.62
C PHE A 153 26.91 -2.49 2.72
N THR A 154 28.12 -2.05 3.04
CA THR A 154 29.25 -2.94 3.39
C THR A 154 29.75 -2.62 4.78
N GLN A 155 30.40 -3.60 5.41
CA GLN A 155 30.97 -3.45 6.75
C GLN A 155 32.42 -2.93 6.62
N GLU A 156 32.77 -1.88 7.35
CA GLU A 156 34.15 -1.41 7.42
C GLU A 156 35.02 -2.40 8.22
N LYS A 157 36.14 -2.85 7.63
CA LYS A 157 37.04 -3.87 8.22
C LYS A 157 37.60 -3.53 9.61
N LYS A 158 37.65 -2.23 9.96
CA LYS A 158 38.29 -1.74 11.18
C LYS A 158 37.32 -1.31 12.29
N SER A 159 36.03 -1.09 11.98
CA SER A 159 35.13 -0.42 12.93
C SER A 159 33.72 -1.02 13.04
N ASP A 160 33.42 -2.12 12.36
CA ASP A 160 32.07 -2.71 12.30
C ASP A 160 30.94 -1.73 11.86
N GLN A 161 31.31 -0.56 11.34
CA GLN A 161 30.37 0.44 10.86
C GLN A 161 29.93 0.11 9.44
N ALA A 162 28.66 0.38 9.16
CA ALA A 162 28.15 0.41 7.81
C ALA A 162 28.81 1.55 7.02
N ILE A 163 29.15 1.25 5.77
CA ILE A 163 29.50 2.23 4.75
C ILE A 163 28.63 1.97 3.52
N LEU A 164 28.30 3.04 2.80
CA LEU A 164 27.60 3.00 1.52
C LEU A 164 28.62 3.33 0.42
N PRO A 165 29.28 2.33 -0.19
CA PRO A 165 30.35 2.55 -1.16
C PRO A 165 29.85 3.15 -2.49
N ASP A 166 28.64 2.81 -2.90
CA ASP A 166 27.98 3.35 -4.09
C ASP A 166 26.80 4.22 -3.70
N ASP A 167 26.91 5.52 -3.96
CA ASP A 167 25.88 6.50 -3.63
C ASP A 167 24.90 6.78 -4.78
N ARG A 168 25.04 6.12 -5.94
CA ARG A 168 24.17 6.36 -7.11
C ARG A 168 22.71 6.10 -6.79
N VAL A 169 22.39 5.00 -6.11
CA VAL A 169 20.99 4.63 -5.80
C VAL A 169 20.38 5.61 -4.79
N ILE A 170 21.12 6.01 -3.75
CA ILE A 170 20.62 6.97 -2.76
C ILE A 170 20.45 8.36 -3.39
N GLN A 171 21.30 8.76 -4.34
CA GLN A 171 21.11 9.97 -5.12
C GLN A 171 19.80 9.95 -5.93
N LYS A 172 19.48 8.82 -6.59
CA LYS A 172 18.19 8.64 -7.30
C LYS A 172 17.00 8.80 -6.35
N VAL A 173 17.02 8.13 -5.20
CA VAL A 173 15.97 8.23 -4.17
C VAL A 173 15.82 9.66 -3.65
N CYS A 174 16.94 10.33 -3.37
CA CYS A 174 16.95 11.72 -2.93
C CYS A 174 16.37 12.68 -3.98
N HIS A 175 16.68 12.47 -5.26
CA HIS A 175 16.12 13.26 -6.36
C HIS A 175 14.60 13.12 -6.44
N LEU A 176 14.08 11.88 -6.35
CA LEU A 176 12.64 11.61 -6.42
C LEU A 176 11.88 12.21 -5.23
N LEU A 177 12.47 12.19 -4.03
CA LEU A 177 11.84 12.64 -2.80
C LEU A 177 12.15 14.09 -2.42
N GLY A 178 13.03 14.77 -3.17
CA GLY A 178 13.47 16.13 -2.87
C GLY A 178 14.27 16.24 -1.57
N LEU A 179 15.10 15.22 -1.26
CA LEU A 179 15.87 15.14 -0.02
C LEU A 179 17.36 15.44 -0.25
N PRO A 180 18.08 16.04 0.72
CA PRO A 180 19.53 16.17 0.63
C PRO A 180 20.25 14.82 0.81
N VAL A 181 21.11 14.46 -0.15
CA VAL A 181 21.85 13.17 -0.16
C VAL A 181 22.70 12.99 1.09
N ILE A 182 23.41 14.03 1.51
CA ILE A 182 24.30 14.00 2.68
C ILE A 182 23.50 13.70 3.96
N GLU A 183 22.34 14.34 4.12
CA GLU A 183 21.50 14.17 5.31
C GLU A 183 20.84 12.79 5.34
N LEU A 184 20.34 12.29 4.20
CA LEU A 184 19.73 10.97 4.14
C LEU A 184 20.78 9.87 4.39
N THR A 185 21.96 9.98 3.77
CA THR A 185 23.08 9.04 4.00
C THR A 185 23.49 9.02 5.46
N LYS A 186 23.63 10.20 6.08
CA LYS A 186 23.93 10.34 7.50
C LYS A 186 22.81 9.77 8.38
N ALA A 187 21.55 9.92 8.01
CA ALA A 187 20.43 9.36 8.77
C ALA A 187 20.47 7.83 8.82
N PHE A 188 20.90 7.15 7.76
CA PHE A 188 21.06 5.69 7.74
C PHE A 188 22.33 5.22 8.45
N LEU A 189 23.47 5.88 8.23
CA LEU A 189 24.76 5.43 8.77
C LEU A 189 25.02 5.88 10.21
N ARG A 190 24.56 7.08 10.56
CA ARG A 190 24.81 7.75 11.85
C ARG A 190 23.56 8.52 12.33
N PRO A 191 22.42 7.84 12.55
CA PRO A 191 21.21 8.47 13.04
C PRO A 191 21.45 9.22 14.35
N ARG A 192 20.74 10.35 14.49
CA ARG A 192 20.73 11.18 15.69
C ARG A 192 19.70 10.63 16.67
N ILE A 193 20.16 10.04 17.76
CA ILE A 193 19.32 9.41 18.79
C ILE A 193 19.27 10.30 20.02
N LYS A 194 18.08 10.48 20.60
CA LYS A 194 17.90 11.18 21.87
C LYS A 194 18.15 10.21 23.02
N VAL A 195 19.14 10.51 23.87
CA VAL A 195 19.46 9.73 25.07
C VAL A 195 19.30 10.65 26.28
N GLY A 196 18.23 10.45 27.04
CA GLY A 196 17.84 11.38 28.11
C GLY A 196 17.51 12.76 27.55
N ARG A 197 18.34 13.76 27.87
CA ARG A 197 18.19 15.15 27.41
C ARG A 197 19.09 15.51 26.23
N GLU A 198 20.08 14.67 25.91
CA GLU A 198 21.09 14.96 24.89
C GLU A 198 20.81 14.19 23.60
N PHE A 199 21.43 14.63 22.50
CA PHE A 199 21.39 13.93 21.23
C PHE A 199 22.79 13.45 20.86
N VAL A 200 22.89 12.16 20.54
CA VAL A 200 24.13 11.50 20.15
C VAL A 200 23.97 10.91 18.76
N ASN A 201 25.00 11.01 17.93
CA ASN A 201 25.04 10.31 16.64
C ASN A 201 25.60 8.90 16.88
N LYS A 202 24.81 7.88 16.61
CA LYS A 202 25.21 6.48 16.79
C LYS A 202 25.52 5.86 15.45
N ALA A 203 26.77 5.41 15.24
CA ALA A 203 27.12 4.65 14.05
C ALA A 203 26.36 3.32 14.02
N GLN A 204 25.78 2.98 12.87
CA GLN A 204 25.11 1.71 12.63
C GLN A 204 26.08 0.69 12.04
N ASN A 205 25.86 -0.58 12.33
CA ASN A 205 26.45 -1.68 11.56
C ASN A 205 25.64 -1.95 10.27
N LYS A 206 26.14 -2.83 9.40
CA LYS A 206 25.47 -3.16 8.12
C LYS A 206 24.02 -3.59 8.32
N GLU A 207 23.77 -4.56 9.20
CA GLU A 207 22.44 -5.14 9.42
C GLU A 207 21.44 -4.10 9.94
N GLN A 208 21.87 -3.20 10.83
CA GLN A 208 21.04 -2.12 11.35
C GLN A 208 20.66 -1.11 10.26
N ALA A 209 21.61 -0.77 9.38
CA ALA A 209 21.34 0.13 8.26
C ALA A 209 20.37 -0.50 7.25
N GLU A 210 20.57 -1.77 6.88
CA GLU A 210 19.67 -2.52 6.01
C GLU A 210 18.26 -2.63 6.62
N PHE A 211 18.16 -2.96 7.91
CA PHE A 211 16.88 -3.00 8.62
C PHE A 211 16.18 -1.64 8.65
N ALA A 212 16.93 -0.55 8.85
CA ALA A 212 16.37 0.80 8.83
C ALA A 212 15.81 1.16 7.45
N VAL A 213 16.48 0.79 6.37
CA VAL A 213 15.99 0.99 5.00
C VAL A 213 14.69 0.21 4.77
N GLU A 214 14.66 -1.06 5.13
CA GLU A 214 13.45 -1.89 5.06
C GLU A 214 12.28 -1.26 5.84
N ALA A 215 12.54 -0.78 7.06
CA ALA A 215 11.53 -0.13 7.89
C ALA A 215 11.00 1.17 7.26
N ILE A 216 11.89 2.01 6.71
CA ILE A 216 11.50 3.27 6.06
C ILE A 216 10.75 3.00 4.75
N ALA A 217 11.14 2.01 3.96
CA ALA A 217 10.44 1.63 2.73
C ALA A 217 8.99 1.19 3.03
N LYS A 218 8.79 0.31 4.03
CA LYS A 218 7.46 -0.10 4.49
C LYS A 218 6.63 1.07 4.99
N ALA A 219 7.22 1.92 5.83
CA ALA A 219 6.53 3.08 6.39
C ALA A 219 6.16 4.11 5.31
N SER A 220 7.01 4.29 4.30
CA SER A 220 6.75 5.18 3.18
C SER A 220 5.56 4.70 2.35
N TYR A 221 5.55 3.40 2.02
CA TYR A 221 4.46 2.78 1.26
C TYR A 221 3.12 2.84 2.03
N GLU A 222 3.12 2.47 3.31
CA GLU A 222 1.93 2.51 4.17
C GLU A 222 1.36 3.93 4.31
N ARG A 223 2.22 4.94 4.49
CA ARG A 223 1.80 6.35 4.57
C ARG A 223 1.27 6.86 3.25
N MET A 224 1.87 6.47 2.12
CA MET A 224 1.36 6.77 0.79
C MET A 224 -0.01 6.14 0.57
N PHE A 225 -0.20 4.87 0.91
CA PHE A 225 -1.49 4.19 0.81
C PHE A 225 -2.57 4.87 1.66
N LYS A 226 -2.22 5.22 2.91
CA LYS A 226 -3.12 6.00 3.78
C LYS A 226 -3.50 7.34 3.17
N TRP A 227 -2.54 8.03 2.57
CA TRP A 227 -2.78 9.30 1.88
C TRP A 227 -3.71 9.10 0.66
N LEU A 228 -3.50 8.05 -0.14
CA LEU A 228 -4.37 7.69 -1.26
C LEU A 228 -5.81 7.46 -0.82
N VAL A 229 -6.04 6.66 0.22
CA VAL A 229 -7.40 6.41 0.76
C VAL A 229 -8.05 7.70 1.24
N ASN A 230 -7.31 8.53 1.98
CA ASN A 230 -7.82 9.84 2.42
C ASN A 230 -8.16 10.75 1.24
N ARG A 231 -7.36 10.71 0.17
CA ARG A 231 -7.57 11.51 -1.04
C ARG A 231 -8.79 11.03 -1.84
N ILE A 232 -9.02 9.73 -1.90
CA ILE A 232 -10.24 9.11 -2.43
C ILE A 232 -11.47 9.54 -1.63
N ASN A 233 -11.41 9.46 -0.29
CA ASN A 233 -12.52 9.86 0.57
C ASN A 233 -12.92 11.33 0.39
N LYS A 234 -11.95 12.24 0.20
CA LYS A 234 -12.25 13.64 -0.12
C LYS A 234 -13.06 13.82 -1.41
N SER A 235 -12.90 12.93 -2.38
CA SER A 235 -13.68 12.97 -3.63
C SER A 235 -15.07 12.36 -3.48
N LEU A 236 -15.24 11.41 -2.56
CA LEU A 236 -16.50 10.73 -2.26
C LEU A 236 -17.39 11.48 -1.26
N ASP A 237 -16.80 12.32 -0.41
CA ASP A 237 -17.51 13.13 0.59
C ASP A 237 -18.04 14.43 -0.02
N ARG A 238 -19.15 14.32 -0.76
CA ARG A 238 -19.75 15.46 -1.50
C ARG A 238 -20.82 16.22 -0.72
N THR A 239 -21.28 15.73 0.42
CA THR A 239 -22.48 16.30 1.07
C THR A 239 -22.28 16.50 2.57
N ARG A 240 -22.29 17.78 3.01
CA ARG A 240 -22.31 18.16 4.44
C ARG A 240 -23.58 17.74 5.20
N ARG A 241 -24.52 17.07 4.53
CA ARG A 241 -25.76 16.60 5.16
C ARG A 241 -25.44 15.34 5.95
N GLN A 242 -25.77 15.30 7.23
CA GLN A 242 -25.75 14.04 7.98
C GLN A 242 -26.71 13.07 7.29
N GLY A 243 -26.16 11.98 6.76
CA GLY A 243 -26.97 10.89 6.22
C GLY A 243 -27.92 10.37 7.30
N ALA A 244 -29.15 10.03 6.90
CA ALA A 244 -30.15 9.47 7.81
C ALA A 244 -29.82 8.01 8.18
N SER A 245 -29.22 7.27 7.25
CA SER A 245 -28.81 5.88 7.39
C SER A 245 -27.55 5.59 6.59
N PHE A 246 -26.92 4.43 6.82
CA PHE A 246 -25.78 3.97 6.03
C PHE A 246 -25.81 2.45 5.84
N ILE A 247 -25.16 1.98 4.78
CA ILE A 247 -24.84 0.57 4.56
C ILE A 247 -23.33 0.43 4.65
N GLY A 248 -22.88 -0.50 5.51
CA GLY A 248 -21.47 -0.86 5.64
C GLY A 248 -21.17 -2.13 4.85
N ILE A 249 -20.17 -2.07 3.97
CA ILE A 249 -19.66 -3.20 3.20
C ILE A 249 -18.26 -3.50 3.72
N LEU A 250 -18.09 -4.66 4.35
CA LEU A 250 -16.80 -5.14 4.82
C LEU A 250 -16.22 -6.13 3.81
N ASP A 251 -15.01 -5.83 3.34
CA ASP A 251 -14.22 -6.62 2.41
C ASP A 251 -12.83 -6.80 3.02
N ILE A 252 -12.55 -7.97 3.56
CA ILE A 252 -11.28 -8.28 4.24
C ILE A 252 -10.63 -9.50 3.62
N ALA A 253 -9.30 -9.56 3.69
CA ALA A 253 -8.56 -10.77 3.38
C ALA A 253 -9.13 -11.97 4.16
N GLY A 254 -9.34 -13.08 3.45
CA GLY A 254 -9.83 -14.33 4.04
C GLY A 254 -8.79 -14.96 4.97
N PHE A 255 -9.19 -16.05 5.62
CA PHE A 255 -8.32 -16.83 6.49
C PHE A 255 -7.16 -17.46 5.69
N GLU A 256 -5.93 -17.29 6.19
CA GLU A 256 -4.72 -17.72 5.49
C GLU A 256 -3.93 -18.76 6.30
N ILE A 257 -3.47 -19.81 5.60
CA ILE A 257 -2.60 -20.84 6.16
C ILE A 257 -1.45 -21.05 5.17
N PHE A 258 -0.27 -20.59 5.56
CA PHE A 258 0.98 -20.79 4.83
C PHE A 258 1.98 -21.60 5.66
N GLU A 259 3.09 -22.00 5.02
CA GLU A 259 4.21 -22.66 5.73
C GLU A 259 4.81 -21.73 6.80
N LEU A 260 4.90 -20.43 6.52
CA LEU A 260 5.33 -19.39 7.46
C LEU A 260 4.22 -18.33 7.58
N ASN A 261 3.64 -18.21 8.76
CA ASN A 261 2.67 -17.16 9.08
C ASN A 261 3.35 -16.14 10.01
N SER A 262 3.41 -14.87 9.59
CA SER A 262 3.97 -13.81 10.42
C SER A 262 2.90 -13.19 11.33
N PHE A 263 3.28 -12.11 12.04
CA PHE A 263 2.35 -11.36 12.87
C PHE A 263 1.17 -10.79 12.07
N GLU A 264 1.41 -10.39 10.82
CA GLU A 264 0.38 -9.89 9.91
C GLU A 264 -0.72 -10.95 9.66
N GLN A 265 -0.34 -12.20 9.34
CA GLN A 265 -1.32 -13.30 9.18
C GLN A 265 -2.08 -13.60 10.47
N LEU A 266 -1.43 -13.53 11.64
CA LEU A 266 -2.12 -13.67 12.92
C LEU A 266 -3.22 -12.61 13.09
N CYS A 267 -2.92 -11.34 12.77
CA CYS A 267 -3.92 -10.26 12.86
C CYS A 267 -5.09 -10.45 11.89
N ILE A 268 -4.80 -10.89 10.65
CA ILE A 268 -5.82 -11.20 9.63
C ILE A 268 -6.71 -12.35 10.10
N ASN A 269 -6.11 -13.47 10.52
CA ASN A 269 -6.84 -14.65 10.96
C ASN A 269 -7.65 -14.38 12.23
N PHE A 270 -7.11 -13.60 13.18
CA PHE A 270 -7.85 -13.19 14.38
C PHE A 270 -9.09 -12.35 14.04
N THR A 271 -9.01 -11.48 13.02
CA THR A 271 -10.18 -10.72 12.57
C THR A 271 -11.21 -11.64 11.92
N ASN A 272 -10.78 -12.62 11.12
CA ASN A 272 -11.66 -13.64 10.56
C ASN A 272 -12.38 -14.46 11.66
N GLU A 273 -11.69 -14.85 12.73
CA GLU A 273 -12.30 -15.51 13.90
C GLU A 273 -13.38 -14.63 14.56
N LYS A 274 -13.14 -13.32 14.67
CA LYS A 274 -14.12 -12.37 15.20
C LYS A 274 -15.33 -12.19 14.29
N LEU A 275 -15.13 -12.20 12.98
CA LEU A 275 -16.22 -12.16 12.00
C LEU A 275 -17.06 -13.44 12.03
N GLN A 276 -16.42 -14.59 12.17
CA GLN A 276 -17.13 -15.87 12.33
C GLN A 276 -17.93 -15.89 13.64
N GLN A 277 -17.36 -15.39 14.73
CA GLN A 277 -18.05 -15.23 16.00
C GLN A 277 -19.29 -14.32 15.87
N LEU A 278 -19.14 -13.18 15.18
CA LEU A 278 -20.26 -12.27 14.91
C LEU A 278 -21.36 -12.97 14.09
N PHE A 279 -20.98 -13.66 13.00
CA PHE A 279 -21.91 -14.40 12.16
C PHE A 279 -22.71 -15.43 12.96
N ASN A 280 -22.03 -16.25 13.75
CA ASN A 280 -22.66 -17.26 14.59
C ASN A 280 -23.66 -16.60 15.57
N ASN A 281 -23.22 -15.56 16.28
CA ASN A 281 -24.09 -14.86 17.23
C ASN A 281 -25.33 -14.26 16.56
N THR A 282 -25.17 -13.58 15.42
CA THR A 282 -26.29 -12.97 14.70
C THR A 282 -27.26 -14.03 14.18
N MET A 283 -26.77 -15.11 13.57
CA MET A 283 -27.61 -16.20 13.10
C MET A 283 -28.40 -16.86 14.24
N PHE A 284 -27.72 -17.24 15.33
CA PHE A 284 -28.38 -17.92 16.45
C PHE A 284 -29.36 -17.01 17.20
N ILE A 285 -29.04 -15.73 17.40
CA ILE A 285 -29.94 -14.79 18.06
C ILE A 285 -31.17 -14.53 17.19
N MET A 286 -30.98 -14.29 15.89
CA MET A 286 -32.11 -14.06 14.98
C MET A 286 -33.02 -15.28 14.90
N GLU A 287 -32.46 -16.49 14.81
CA GLU A 287 -33.26 -17.73 14.88
C GLU A 287 -34.01 -17.85 16.20
N GLN A 288 -33.36 -17.60 17.35
CA GLN A 288 -34.03 -17.65 18.65
C GLN A 288 -35.16 -16.63 18.79
N GLU A 289 -34.99 -15.41 18.29
CA GLU A 289 -36.02 -14.37 18.31
C GLU A 289 -37.21 -14.69 17.39
N GLU A 290 -36.99 -15.48 16.34
CA GLU A 290 -38.05 -15.96 15.46
C GLU A 290 -38.83 -17.11 16.13
N TYR A 291 -38.13 -18.09 16.72
CA TYR A 291 -38.75 -19.16 17.52
C TYR A 291 -39.53 -18.66 18.74
N GLN A 292 -39.17 -17.52 19.33
CA GLN A 292 -39.91 -16.92 20.45
C GLN A 292 -41.13 -16.10 20.00
N ARG A 293 -41.17 -15.71 18.72
CA ARG A 293 -42.31 -14.97 18.14
C ARG A 293 -43.40 -15.89 17.60
N GLU A 294 -43.06 -17.12 17.22
CA GLU A 294 -43.99 -18.21 16.90
C GLU A 294 -44.50 -18.93 18.16
#